data_AF-A9ZRD9-F1
#
_entry.id   AF-A9ZRD9-F1
#
_cell.length_a   1.000
_cell.length_b   1.000
_cell.length_c   1.000
_cell.angle_alpha   90.00
_cell.angle_beta   90.00
_cell.angle_gamma   90.00
#
_symmetry.space_group_name_H-M   'P 1'
#
loop_
_entity.id
_entity.type
_entity.pdbx_description
1 polymer ?
#
loop_
_entity_poly.entity_id
_entity_poly.type
_entity_poly.pdbx_seq_one_letter_code
_entity_poly.pdbx_strand_id
1 'polypeptide(L)'
;AACGLTCGSPEDNANFTALLAEFRRQLDAVRPGLLLTIAAGAGIDKIRVTDPAAYHQYLDYLNVMTYDFHGTWESKTNHHSALFDSASDPSTGDAGFYNSNDAIEGFLARGVPASKLNLGIGY
;
A
#
# COMPACT_ATOMS: atom_id res chain seq x y z
N ALA A 1 -10.14 9.88 3.56
CA ALA A 1 -9.20 9.30 4.52
C ALA A 1 -9.07 7.81 4.23
N ALA A 2 -7.92 7.20 4.55
CA ALA A 2 -7.81 5.75 4.56
C ALA A 2 -8.72 5.17 5.66
N CYS A 3 -9.36 4.03 5.38
CA CYS A 3 -10.22 3.35 6.34
C CYS A 3 -9.79 1.89 6.49
N GLY A 4 -9.67 1.46 7.75
CA GLY A 4 -9.48 0.07 8.19
C GLY A 4 -10.59 -0.31 9.16
N LEU A 5 -10.23 -0.78 10.37
CA LEU A 5 -11.20 -1.04 11.46
C LEU A 5 -11.99 0.22 11.86
N THR A 6 -11.31 1.36 11.86
CA THR A 6 -11.91 2.69 11.94
C THR A 6 -11.41 3.52 10.77
N CYS A 7 -12.21 4.49 10.35
CA CYS A 7 -11.74 5.48 9.39
C CYS A 7 -10.79 6.47 10.06
N GLY A 8 -9.70 6.79 9.37
CA GLY A 8 -8.84 7.91 9.73
C GLY A 8 -9.52 9.26 9.55
N SER A 9 -8.84 10.32 9.97
CA SER A 9 -9.27 11.69 9.76
C SER A 9 -8.69 12.25 8.44
N PRO A 10 -9.24 13.36 7.90
CA PRO A 10 -8.69 14.00 6.69
C PRO A 10 -7.21 14.39 6.83
N GLU A 11 -6.75 14.71 8.03
CA GLU A 11 -5.39 15.16 8.33
C GLU A 11 -4.36 14.05 8.26
N ASP A 12 -4.77 12.78 8.33
CA ASP A 12 -3.86 11.63 8.42
C ASP A 12 -2.89 11.54 7.23
N ASN A 13 -3.28 11.97 6.03
CA ASN A 13 -2.36 11.96 4.88
C ASN A 13 -1.18 12.92 5.08
N ALA A 14 -1.47 14.15 5.51
CA ALA A 14 -0.44 15.16 5.77
C ALA A 14 0.40 14.75 6.98
N ASN A 15 -0.25 14.27 8.04
CA ASN A 15 0.40 13.85 9.28
C ASN A 15 1.29 12.62 9.06
N PHE A 16 0.86 11.65 8.27
CA PHE A 16 1.66 10.46 7.95
C PHE A 16 2.90 10.84 7.14
N THR A 17 2.76 11.73 6.16
CA THR A 17 3.90 12.26 5.41
C THR A 17 4.88 13.01 6.32
N ALA A 18 4.36 13.88 7.20
CA ALA A 18 5.18 14.61 8.18
C ALA A 18 5.89 13.67 9.16
N LEU A 19 5.22 12.61 9.61
CA LEU A 19 5.78 11.58 10.48
C LEU A 19 6.95 10.87 9.80
N LEU A 20 6.79 10.47 8.53
CA LEU A 20 7.86 9.81 7.78
C LEU A 20 9.05 10.75 7.51
N ALA A 21 8.79 12.02 7.23
CA ALA A 21 9.83 13.04 7.11
C ALA A 21 10.62 13.21 8.42
N GLU A 22 9.93 13.28 9.57
CA GLU A 22 10.56 13.41 10.88
C GLU A 22 11.34 12.15 11.26
N PHE A 23 10.82 10.95 11.00
CA PHE A 23 11.58 9.72 11.23
C PHE A 23 12.84 9.67 10.39
N ARG A 24 12.77 10.00 9.09
CA ARG A 24 13.96 10.04 8.24
C ARG A 24 15.03 10.98 8.82
N ARG A 25 14.62 12.20 9.20
CA ARG A 25 15.51 13.20 9.81
C ARG A 25 16.16 12.70 11.10
N GLN A 26 15.40 12.06 11.98
CA GLN A 26 15.89 11.56 13.27
C GLN A 26 16.80 10.34 13.09
N LEU A 27 16.45 9.42 12.19
CA LEU A 27 17.29 8.27 11.87
C LEU A 27 18.65 8.72 11.31
N ASP A 28 18.66 9.71 10.43
CA ASP A 28 19.90 10.27 9.88
C ASP A 28 20.75 10.99 10.93
N ALA A 29 20.12 11.65 11.91
CA ALA A 29 20.80 12.29 13.03
C ALA A 29 21.45 11.27 13.99
N VAL A 30 20.81 10.11 14.21
CA VAL A 30 21.37 9.02 15.02
C VAL A 30 22.52 8.34 14.27
N ARG A 31 22.26 7.89 13.04
CA ARG A 31 23.25 7.26 12.17
C ARG A 31 22.72 7.25 10.72
N PRO A 32 23.38 7.94 9.79
CA PRO A 32 23.03 7.86 8.38
C PRO A 32 22.99 6.41 7.86
N GLY A 33 22.03 6.11 6.99
CA GLY A 33 21.87 4.79 6.36
C GLY A 33 21.04 3.78 7.17
N LEU A 34 20.40 4.18 8.26
CA LEU A 34 19.35 3.37 8.88
C LEU A 34 18.13 3.30 7.97
N LEU A 35 17.57 2.09 7.79
CA LEU A 35 16.41 1.89 6.92
C LEU A 35 15.13 2.43 7.57
N LEU A 36 14.30 3.10 6.76
CA LEU A 36 12.93 3.45 7.06
C LEU A 36 12.01 2.89 5.98
N THR A 37 11.10 2.00 6.36
CA THR A 37 10.20 1.29 5.43
C THR A 37 8.79 1.27 5.98
N ILE A 38 7.79 1.03 5.13
CA ILE A 38 6.40 0.82 5.55
C ILE A 38 5.84 -0.49 5.01
N ALA A 39 4.80 -1.00 5.67
CA ALA A 39 3.86 -1.93 5.05
C ALA A 39 2.71 -1.10 4.45
N ALA A 40 2.49 -1.23 3.15
CA ALA A 40 1.49 -0.44 2.41
C ALA A 40 0.33 -1.33 1.96
N GLY A 41 -0.92 -0.84 2.09
CA GLY A 41 -2.09 -1.57 1.62
C GLY A 41 -2.12 -1.67 0.08
N ALA A 42 -2.56 -2.82 -0.44
CA ALA A 42 -2.55 -3.12 -1.87
C ALA A 42 -3.86 -2.79 -2.60
N GLY A 43 -4.97 -2.57 -1.89
CA GLY A 43 -6.25 -2.22 -2.52
C GLY A 43 -6.18 -0.88 -3.26
N ILE A 44 -6.65 -0.83 -4.50
CA ILE A 44 -6.63 0.39 -5.32
C ILE A 44 -7.36 1.54 -4.62
N ASP A 45 -8.44 1.25 -3.89
CA ASP A 45 -9.17 2.23 -3.08
C ASP A 45 -8.31 2.81 -1.95
N LYS A 46 -7.47 1.98 -1.31
CA LYS A 46 -6.54 2.40 -0.25
C LYS A 46 -5.38 3.22 -0.81
N ILE A 47 -4.78 2.77 -1.91
CA ILE A 47 -3.73 3.50 -2.62
C ILE A 47 -4.27 4.87 -3.04
N ARG A 48 -5.50 4.91 -3.58
CA ARG A 48 -6.13 6.12 -4.09
C ARG A 48 -6.27 7.22 -3.03
N VAL A 49 -6.60 6.85 -1.79
CA VAL A 49 -6.86 7.80 -0.69
C VAL A 49 -5.64 8.10 0.17
N THR A 50 -4.48 7.52 -0.15
CA THR A 50 -3.18 7.90 0.41
C THR A 50 -2.36 8.72 -0.60
N ASP A 51 -1.21 9.25 -0.17
CA ASP A 51 -0.32 10.06 -1.03
C ASP A 51 1.08 9.46 -1.20
N PRO A 52 1.23 8.34 -1.95
CA PRO A 52 2.53 7.73 -2.19
C PRO A 52 3.56 8.68 -2.80
N ALA A 53 3.11 9.61 -3.66
CA ALA A 53 3.97 10.62 -4.28
C ALA A 53 4.61 11.56 -3.25
N ALA A 54 3.87 11.93 -2.20
CA ALA A 54 4.42 12.77 -1.14
C ALA A 54 5.38 12.02 -0.22
N TYR A 55 5.05 10.79 0.19
CA TYR A 55 5.80 10.11 1.25
C TYR A 55 6.93 9.19 0.78
N HIS A 56 6.92 8.70 -0.47
CA HIS A 56 7.90 7.69 -0.90
C HIS A 56 9.34 8.19 -0.80
N GLN A 57 9.57 9.50 -0.93
CA GLN A 57 10.91 10.11 -0.86
C GLN A 57 11.61 9.89 0.48
N TYR A 58 10.87 9.69 1.58
CA TYR A 58 11.42 9.51 2.92
C TYR A 58 11.73 8.05 3.25
N LEU A 59 11.24 7.12 2.44
CA LEU A 59 11.37 5.68 2.67
C LEU A 59 12.54 5.10 1.88
N ASP A 60 13.10 3.99 2.31
CA ASP A 60 14.01 3.19 1.49
C ASP A 60 13.23 2.34 0.49
N TYR A 61 12.18 1.66 0.97
CA TYR A 61 11.24 0.90 0.17
C TYR A 61 9.91 0.67 0.90
N LEU A 62 8.88 0.30 0.15
CA LEU A 62 7.55 -0.06 0.60
C LEU A 62 7.39 -1.57 0.43
N ASN A 63 6.93 -2.24 1.48
CA ASN A 63 6.49 -3.63 1.40
C ASN A 63 4.98 -3.63 1.15
N VAL A 64 4.57 -3.88 -0.09
CA VAL A 64 3.16 -3.82 -0.46
C VAL A 64 2.48 -5.12 -0.06
N MET A 65 1.48 -5.03 0.82
CA MET A 65 0.73 -6.16 1.36
C MET A 65 -0.23 -6.71 0.30
N THR A 66 0.33 -7.36 -0.72
CA THR A 66 -0.34 -7.95 -1.90
C THR A 66 -0.97 -9.30 -1.56
N TYR A 67 -1.69 -9.30 -0.46
CA TYR A 67 -2.38 -10.41 0.15
C TYR A 67 -3.54 -9.85 0.98
N ASP A 68 -4.38 -10.74 1.53
CA ASP A 68 -5.62 -10.38 2.24
C ASP A 68 -6.61 -9.58 1.37
N PHE A 69 -6.55 -9.78 0.05
CA PHE A 69 -7.51 -9.20 -0.88
C PHE A 69 -8.94 -9.68 -0.62
N HIS A 70 -9.07 -10.96 -0.28
CA HIS A 70 -10.33 -11.65 -0.02
C HIS A 70 -10.21 -12.54 1.21
N GLY A 71 -11.31 -12.74 1.93
CA GLY A 71 -11.27 -13.46 3.20
C GLY A 71 -12.62 -13.73 3.83
N THR A 72 -12.60 -14.09 5.12
CA THR A 72 -13.79 -14.55 5.86
C THR A 72 -14.84 -13.46 6.11
N TRP A 73 -14.51 -12.20 5.84
CA TRP A 73 -15.43 -11.07 5.90
C TRP A 73 -16.37 -10.99 4.68
N GLU A 74 -16.16 -11.82 3.66
CA GLU A 74 -16.99 -11.90 2.46
C GLU A 74 -17.85 -13.18 2.46
N SER A 75 -18.94 -13.17 1.68
CA SER A 75 -19.82 -14.33 1.51
C SER A 75 -19.45 -15.25 0.35
N LYS A 76 -18.49 -14.84 -0.49
CA LYS A 76 -18.00 -15.59 -1.66
C LYS A 76 -16.50 -15.84 -1.51
N THR A 77 -16.06 -17.03 -1.93
CA THR A 77 -14.64 -17.38 -1.97
C THR A 77 -13.96 -16.73 -3.16
N ASN A 78 -12.70 -16.32 -2.99
CA ASN A 78 -11.85 -15.79 -4.06
C ASN A 78 -10.35 -15.93 -3.68
N HIS A 79 -9.45 -15.53 -4.57
CA HIS A 79 -8.00 -15.58 -4.35
C HIS A 79 -7.51 -14.45 -3.44
N HIS A 80 -7.04 -14.75 -2.23
CA HIS A 80 -6.56 -13.70 -1.30
C HIS A 80 -5.25 -13.01 -1.73
N SER A 81 -4.52 -13.56 -2.71
CA SER A 81 -3.18 -13.13 -3.14
C SER A 81 -2.96 -13.35 -4.64
N ALA A 82 -3.97 -13.05 -5.47
CA ALA A 82 -3.86 -13.20 -6.93
C ALA A 82 -2.72 -12.34 -7.51
N LEU A 83 -1.95 -12.90 -8.45
CA LEU A 83 -0.89 -12.15 -9.14
C LEU A 83 -1.46 -11.18 -10.19
N PHE A 84 -2.43 -11.64 -10.97
CA PHE A 84 -3.14 -10.89 -12.02
C PHE A 84 -4.66 -11.03 -11.83
N ASP A 85 -5.43 -10.27 -12.60
CA ASP A 85 -6.87 -10.41 -12.69
C ASP A 85 -7.29 -11.78 -13.26
N SER A 86 -8.54 -12.17 -12.99
CA SER A 86 -9.13 -13.39 -13.50
C SER A 86 -10.47 -13.07 -14.15
N ALA A 87 -10.70 -13.58 -15.37
CA ALA A 87 -12.00 -13.45 -16.04
C ALA A 87 -13.15 -14.14 -15.28
N SER A 88 -12.83 -14.99 -14.28
CA SER A 88 -13.80 -15.63 -13.40
C SER A 88 -13.91 -14.97 -12.02
N ASP A 89 -13.21 -13.85 -11.79
CA ASP A 89 -13.32 -13.09 -10.55
C ASP A 89 -14.77 -12.55 -10.39
N PRO A 90 -15.48 -12.92 -9.31
CA PRO A 90 -16.86 -12.48 -9.09
C PRO A 90 -16.97 -11.05 -8.53
N SER A 91 -15.84 -10.37 -8.28
CA SER A 91 -15.77 -9.06 -7.64
C SER A 91 -16.21 -7.93 -8.57
N THR A 92 -16.66 -6.82 -7.98
CA THR A 92 -17.15 -5.64 -8.73
C THR A 92 -16.62 -4.37 -8.08
N GLY A 93 -16.55 -3.27 -8.83
CA GLY A 93 -16.00 -2.01 -8.32
C GLY A 93 -14.50 -2.11 -8.05
N ASP A 94 -14.01 -1.43 -7.00
CA ASP A 94 -12.58 -1.44 -6.65
C ASP A 94 -12.05 -2.85 -6.35
N ALA A 95 -12.88 -3.73 -5.79
CA ALA A 95 -12.49 -5.11 -5.49
C ALA A 95 -12.17 -5.94 -6.74
N GLY A 96 -12.65 -5.54 -7.92
CA GLY A 96 -12.28 -6.18 -9.19
C GLY A 96 -10.81 -5.96 -9.59
N PHE A 97 -10.11 -5.06 -8.90
CA PHE A 97 -8.68 -4.76 -9.10
C PHE A 97 -7.83 -5.27 -7.93
N TYR A 98 -8.36 -6.15 -7.09
CA TYR A 98 -7.64 -6.70 -5.94
C TYR A 98 -6.74 -7.86 -6.36
N ASN A 99 -5.70 -7.51 -7.13
CA ASN A 99 -4.61 -8.39 -7.51
C ASN A 99 -3.27 -7.66 -7.39
N SER A 100 -2.17 -8.42 -7.37
CA SER A 100 -0.84 -7.89 -7.10
C SER A 100 -0.32 -6.97 -8.20
N ASN A 101 -0.60 -7.29 -9.47
CA ASN A 101 -0.22 -6.46 -10.61
C ASN A 101 -0.84 -5.06 -10.51
N ASP A 102 -2.16 -4.98 -10.34
CA ASP A 102 -2.87 -3.70 -10.28
C ASP A 102 -2.43 -2.89 -9.06
N ALA A 103 -2.19 -3.53 -7.92
CA ALA A 103 -1.65 -2.86 -6.74
C ALA A 103 -0.28 -2.21 -7.03
N ILE A 104 0.66 -2.94 -7.63
CA ILE A 104 1.99 -2.42 -7.97
C ILE A 104 1.89 -1.30 -9.01
N GLU A 105 1.12 -1.49 -10.08
CA GLU A 105 0.86 -0.46 -11.09
C GLU A 105 0.21 0.78 -10.49
N GLY A 106 -0.66 0.63 -9.49
CA GLY A 106 -1.25 1.73 -8.73
C GLY A 106 -0.19 2.60 -8.02
N PHE A 107 0.84 1.99 -7.42
CA PHE A 107 1.95 2.73 -6.83
C PHE A 107 2.86 3.37 -7.88
N LEU A 108 3.16 2.66 -8.98
CA LEU A 108 3.96 3.18 -10.09
C LEU A 108 3.29 4.40 -10.72
N ALA A 109 1.98 4.35 -10.96
CA ALA A 109 1.17 5.46 -11.48
C ALA A 109 1.13 6.68 -10.52
N ARG A 110 1.42 6.46 -9.23
CA ARG A 110 1.60 7.51 -8.22
C ARG A 110 3.05 7.98 -8.08
N GLY A 111 3.94 7.56 -8.98
CA GLY A 111 5.32 8.05 -9.05
C GLY A 111 6.30 7.35 -8.11
N VAL A 112 5.89 6.28 -7.42
CA VAL A 112 6.83 5.48 -6.62
C VAL A 112 7.77 4.73 -7.57
N PRO A 113 9.10 4.86 -7.45
CA PRO A 113 10.02 4.09 -8.30
C PRO A 113 9.90 2.59 -8.06
N ALA A 114 9.94 1.79 -9.13
CA ALA A 114 9.87 0.33 -9.05
C ALA A 114 10.93 -0.27 -8.11
N SER A 115 12.13 0.31 -8.05
CA SER A 115 13.20 -0.12 -7.15
C SER A 115 12.90 0.07 -5.65
N LYS A 116 11.78 0.72 -5.30
CA LYS A 116 11.32 0.94 -3.93
C LYS A 116 10.07 0.12 -3.60
N LEU A 117 9.61 -0.76 -4.49
CA LEU A 117 8.41 -1.56 -4.30
C LEU A 117 8.78 -3.03 -4.14
N ASN A 118 8.47 -3.60 -2.98
CA ASN A 118 8.54 -5.03 -2.74
C ASN A 118 7.14 -5.62 -2.83
N LEU A 119 6.96 -6.63 -3.68
CA LEU A 119 5.75 -7.44 -3.73
C LEU A 119 5.74 -8.42 -2.55
N GLY A 120 4.62 -8.48 -1.83
CA GLY A 120 4.40 -9.35 -0.69
C GLY A 120 3.81 -10.69 -1.09
N ILE A 121 4.21 -11.76 -0.41
CA ILE A 121 3.67 -13.11 -0.62
C ILE A 121 2.94 -13.52 0.66
N GLY A 122 1.64 -13.84 0.54
CA GLY A 122 0.85 -14.41 1.63
C GLY A 122 1.19 -15.89 1.81
N TYR A 123 1.66 -16.28 3.00
CA TYR A 123 2.01 -17.66 3.36
C TYR A 123 1.04 -18.24 4.39
#